data_AF-A0A348XLD1-F1
#
_entry.id   AF-A0A348XLD1-F1
#
_cell.length_a   1.000
_cell.length_b   1.000
_cell.length_c   1.000
_cell.angle_alpha   90.00
_cell.angle_beta   90.00
_cell.angle_gamma   90.00
#
_symmetry.space_group_name_H-M   'P 1'
#
loop_
_entity.id
_entity.type
_entity.pdbx_description
1 polymer ?
#
loop_
_entity_poly.entity_id
_entity_poly.type
_entity_poly.pdbx_seq_one_letter_code
_entity_poly.pdbx_strand_id
1 'polypeptide(L)'
;EHHLRFEPRLQEGRWLAARGVRAMIDLSDGLGADLPRLCQASGVSAQITSATLPLRAGATHQTAVTDGEDYELLFTISVDGWEELRHAWPFPCSLSKIGIIEAGPPAVRGIGDSPGFQHFTSPYEPVSYP
;
A
#
# COMPACT_ATOMS: atom_id res chain seq x y z
N GLU A 1 -19.79 -6.28 -6.53
CA GLU A 1 -20.29 -4.88 -6.48
C GLU A 1 -19.68 -4.09 -5.32
N HIS A 2 -18.35 -4.03 -5.18
CA HIS A 2 -17.67 -3.21 -4.16
C HIS A 2 -17.24 -1.83 -4.71
N HIS A 3 -17.18 -1.67 -6.03
CA HIS A 3 -16.52 -0.54 -6.68
C HIS A 3 -17.40 0.73 -6.71
N LEU A 4 -18.68 0.62 -6.32
CA LEU A 4 -19.64 1.74 -6.34
C LEU A 4 -19.96 2.31 -4.95
N ARG A 5 -19.45 1.69 -3.88
CA ARG A 5 -19.64 2.15 -2.49
C ARG A 5 -18.39 1.83 -1.66
N PHE A 6 -17.44 2.77 -1.63
CA PHE A 6 -16.33 2.77 -0.68
C PHE A 6 -16.41 4.01 0.22
N GLU A 7 -15.85 3.91 1.42
CA GLU A 7 -15.73 5.04 2.33
C GLU A 7 -14.29 5.54 2.30
N PRO A 8 -14.02 6.73 1.71
CA PRO A 8 -12.66 7.25 1.67
C PRO A 8 -12.16 7.56 3.08
N ARG A 9 -10.93 7.16 3.38
CA ARG A 9 -10.27 7.29 4.69
C ARG A 9 -9.81 8.72 5.02
N LEU A 10 -10.67 9.72 4.81
CA LEU A 10 -10.30 11.13 4.93
C LEU A 10 -10.05 11.56 6.39
N GLN A 11 -10.85 11.07 7.33
CA GLN A 11 -10.70 11.41 8.75
C GLN A 11 -9.44 10.77 9.31
N GLU A 12 -9.22 9.50 8.97
CA GLU A 12 -8.05 8.71 9.29
C GLU A 12 -6.79 9.37 8.73
N GLY A 13 -6.79 9.72 7.44
CA GLY A 13 -5.64 10.38 6.79
C GLY A 13 -5.25 11.70 7.45
N ARG A 14 -6.23 12.55 7.80
CA ARG A 14 -5.97 13.81 8.53
C ARG A 14 -5.43 13.55 9.93
N TRP A 15 -6.01 12.57 10.63
CA TRP A 15 -5.59 12.23 11.98
C TRP A 15 -4.18 11.64 12.01
N LEU A 16 -3.83 10.80 11.03
CA LEU A 16 -2.50 10.26 10.81
C LEU A 16 -1.51 11.39 10.52
N ALA A 17 -1.79 12.27 9.56
CA ALA A 17 -0.91 13.37 9.18
C ALA A 17 -0.50 14.26 10.37
N ALA A 18 -1.37 14.42 11.37
CA ALA A 18 -1.08 15.16 12.59
C ALA A 18 -0.18 14.42 13.61
N ARG A 19 0.23 13.17 13.34
CA ARG A 19 0.92 12.25 14.27
C ARG A 19 2.23 11.66 13.74
N GLY A 20 2.87 12.36 12.80
CA GLY A 20 4.25 12.04 12.42
C GLY A 20 4.43 10.82 11.53
N VAL A 21 3.40 10.42 10.78
CA VAL A 21 3.63 9.57 9.59
C VAL A 21 4.56 10.25 8.60
N ARG A 22 5.44 9.47 7.99
CA ARG A 22 6.52 9.96 7.11
C ARG A 22 6.11 9.98 5.64
N ALA A 23 5.33 9.00 5.23
CA ALA A 23 4.77 8.88 3.89
C ALA A 23 3.42 8.17 3.98
N MET A 24 2.50 8.51 3.08
CA MET A 24 1.16 7.92 3.00
C MET A 24 0.67 7.95 1.56
N ILE A 25 0.01 6.88 1.12
CA ILE A 25 -0.62 6.72 -0.19
C ILE A 25 -1.93 5.93 0.00
N ASP A 26 -2.93 6.19 -0.82
CA ASP A 26 -4.12 5.34 -0.92
C ASP A 26 -3.84 4.10 -1.78
N LEU A 27 -4.51 2.98 -1.47
CA LEU A 27 -4.43 1.74 -2.23
C LEU A 27 -5.55 1.70 -3.28
N SER A 28 -5.25 2.23 -4.47
CA SER A 28 -6.15 2.21 -5.62
C SER A 28 -5.88 1.02 -6.55
N ASP A 29 -4.59 0.72 -6.78
CA ASP A 29 -4.13 -0.27 -7.78
C ASP A 29 -3.66 -1.57 -7.10
N GLY A 30 -3.82 -1.64 -5.78
CA GLY A 30 -3.42 -2.75 -4.93
C GLY A 30 -2.02 -2.58 -4.36
N LEU A 31 -1.75 -3.30 -3.27
CA LEU A 31 -0.48 -3.22 -2.56
C LEU A 31 0.72 -3.50 -3.48
N GLY A 32 0.57 -4.41 -4.45
CA GLY A 32 1.61 -4.79 -5.40
C GLY A 32 2.00 -3.71 -6.39
N ALA A 33 1.15 -2.70 -6.62
CA ALA A 33 1.45 -1.55 -7.48
C ALA A 33 1.83 -0.31 -6.67
N ASP A 34 1.12 -0.03 -5.58
CA ASP A 34 1.26 1.23 -4.85
C ASP A 34 2.45 1.25 -3.87
N LEU A 35 2.79 0.11 -3.26
CA LEU A 35 3.97 0.03 -2.38
C LEU A 35 5.29 0.23 -3.17
N PRO A 36 5.51 -0.37 -4.36
CA PRO A 36 6.66 -0.03 -5.20
C PRO A 36 6.76 1.46 -5.53
N ARG A 37 5.63 2.13 -5.82
CA ARG A 37 5.62 3.58 -6.09
C ARG A 37 6.08 4.38 -4.87
N LEU A 38 5.58 4.04 -3.67
CA LEU A 38 6.02 4.65 -2.42
C LEU A 38 7.53 4.46 -2.19
N CYS A 39 8.03 3.24 -2.39
CA CYS A 39 9.46 2.91 -2.27
C CYS A 39 10.32 3.70 -3.26
N GLN A 40 9.88 3.81 -4.52
CA GLN A 40 10.58 4.57 -5.57
C GLN A 40 10.64 6.06 -5.23
N ALA A 41 9.50 6.66 -4.86
CA ALA A 41 9.43 8.08 -4.51
C ALA A 41 10.26 8.43 -3.26
N SER A 42 10.39 7.48 -2.33
CA SER A 42 11.09 7.69 -1.06
C SER A 42 12.56 7.24 -1.06
N GLY A 43 13.01 6.51 -2.08
CA GLY A 43 14.38 5.96 -2.14
C GLY A 43 14.67 4.91 -1.05
N VAL A 44 13.70 4.04 -0.76
CA VAL A 44 13.77 3.03 0.32
C VAL A 44 13.28 1.67 -0.14
N SER A 45 13.57 0.63 0.64
CA SER A 45 13.02 -0.71 0.41
C SER A 45 11.97 -1.10 1.47
N ALA A 46 11.07 -2.01 1.12
CA ALA A 46 10.03 -2.52 2.01
C ALA A 46 10.09 -4.04 2.13
N GLN A 47 9.97 -4.54 3.36
CA GLN A 47 9.82 -5.96 3.66
C GLN A 47 8.43 -6.18 4.29
N ILE A 48 7.57 -6.88 3.55
CA ILE A 48 6.21 -7.22 3.98
C ILE A 48 6.19 -8.61 4.61
N THR A 49 5.38 -8.76 5.66
CA THR A 49 5.05 -10.05 6.26
C THR A 49 3.67 -10.45 5.77
N SER A 50 3.59 -11.33 4.77
CA SER A 50 2.33 -11.63 4.09
C SER A 50 1.23 -12.10 5.06
N ALA A 51 1.60 -12.84 6.10
CA ALA A 51 0.69 -13.34 7.13
C ALA A 51 0.01 -12.24 7.98
N THR A 52 0.51 -11.00 7.96
CA THR A 52 -0.10 -9.87 8.70
C THR A 52 -0.94 -8.97 7.80
N LEU A 53 -1.07 -9.28 6.51
CA LEU A 53 -1.91 -8.51 5.60
C LEU A 53 -3.40 -8.65 6.01
N PRO A 54 -4.09 -7.54 6.31
CA PRO A 54 -5.53 -7.59 6.52
C PRO A 54 -6.22 -7.95 5.19
N LEU A 55 -7.14 -8.90 5.24
CA LEU A 55 -7.90 -9.34 4.08
C LEU A 55 -9.37 -8.92 4.25
N ARG A 56 -9.95 -8.28 3.24
CA ARG A 56 -11.40 -8.07 3.19
C ARG A 56 -12.13 -9.41 3.09
N ALA A 57 -13.41 -9.42 3.45
CA ALA A 57 -14.23 -10.63 3.37
C ALA A 57 -14.22 -11.22 1.95
N GLY A 58 -13.84 -12.49 1.84
CA GLY A 58 -13.73 -13.20 0.56
C GLY A 58 -12.47 -12.91 -0.25
N ALA A 59 -11.55 -12.05 0.23
CA ALA A 59 -10.26 -11.85 -0.41
C ALA A 59 -9.24 -12.93 -0.02
N THR A 60 -8.37 -13.23 -0.96
CA THR A 60 -7.14 -14.00 -0.79
C THR A 60 -5.93 -13.06 -0.70
N HIS A 61 -4.76 -13.58 -0.31
CA HIS A 61 -3.52 -12.81 -0.36
C HIS A 61 -3.21 -12.29 -1.77
N GLN A 62 -3.46 -13.10 -2.79
CA GLN A 62 -3.21 -12.70 -4.17
C GLN A 62 -4.07 -11.50 -4.54
N THR A 63 -5.38 -11.58 -4.29
CA THR A 63 -6.32 -10.46 -4.57
C THR A 63 -6.01 -9.21 -3.74
N ALA A 64 -5.54 -9.35 -2.49
CA ALA A 64 -5.14 -8.18 -1.68
C ALA A 64 -3.87 -7.48 -2.23
N VAL A 65 -3.05 -8.21 -2.98
CA VAL A 65 -1.86 -7.66 -3.65
C VAL A 65 -2.23 -7.08 -5.02
N THR A 66 -3.19 -7.67 -5.74
CA THR A 66 -3.45 -7.38 -7.16
C THR A 66 -4.74 -6.62 -7.49
N ASP A 67 -5.83 -6.82 -6.75
CA ASP A 67 -7.16 -6.35 -7.16
C ASP A 67 -7.30 -4.83 -7.02
N GLY A 68 -6.63 -4.23 -6.03
CA GLY A 68 -6.83 -2.82 -5.72
C GLY A 68 -8.27 -2.53 -5.29
N GLU A 69 -8.74 -1.30 -5.54
CA GLU A 69 -10.10 -0.81 -5.27
C GLU A 69 -10.57 -0.96 -3.81
N ASP A 70 -9.62 -1.17 -2.89
CA ASP A 70 -9.87 -1.19 -1.46
C ASP A 70 -9.97 0.24 -0.90
N TYR A 71 -9.30 1.22 -1.53
CA TYR A 71 -9.25 2.64 -1.12
C TYR A 71 -8.82 2.84 0.35
N GLU A 72 -8.06 1.89 0.88
CA GLU A 72 -7.44 1.95 2.20
C GLU A 72 -6.17 2.80 2.18
N LEU A 73 -5.66 3.17 3.35
CA LEU A 73 -4.41 3.93 3.47
C LEU A 73 -3.22 3.02 3.77
N LEU A 74 -2.19 3.14 2.96
CA LEU A 74 -0.85 2.63 3.24
C LEU A 74 0.02 3.80 3.73
N PHE A 75 0.65 3.64 4.89
CA PHE A 75 1.52 4.67 5.45
C PHE A 75 2.75 4.09 6.15
N THR A 76 3.72 4.96 6.42
CA THR A 76 4.95 4.62 7.14
C THR A 76 5.12 5.51 8.36
N ILE A 77 5.61 4.94 9.46
CA ILE A 77 5.90 5.64 10.72
C ILE A 77 7.19 5.06 11.34
N SER A 78 7.83 5.82 12.24
CA SER A 78 8.95 5.30 13.03
C SER A 78 8.49 4.15 13.94
N VAL A 79 9.44 3.30 14.34
CA VAL A 79 9.18 2.21 15.29
C VAL A 79 8.66 2.76 16.62
N ASP A 80 9.23 3.86 17.11
CA ASP A 80 8.78 4.50 18.36
C ASP A 80 7.39 5.10 18.24
N GLY A 81 7.07 5.74 17.10
CA GLY A 81 5.77 6.35 16.86
C GLY A 81 4.65 5.33 16.65
N TRP A 82 4.98 4.11 16.20
CA TRP A 82 3.99 3.04 15.99
C TRP A 82 3.23 2.68 17.26
N GLU A 83 3.91 2.51 18.39
CA GLU A 83 3.22 2.10 19.63
C GLU A 83 2.28 3.20 20.12
N GLU A 84 2.71 4.46 20.15
CA GLU A 84 1.84 5.57 20.54
C GLU A 84 0.62 5.67 19.61
N LEU A 85 0.85 5.61 18.30
CA LEU A 85 -0.21 5.69 17.29
C LEU A 85 -1.21 4.54 17.44
N ARG A 86 -0.72 3.31 17.66
CA ARG A 86 -1.57 2.11 17.84
C ARG A 86 -2.46 2.21 19.07
N HIS A 87 -1.95 2.71 20.19
CA HIS A 87 -2.75 2.89 21.41
C HIS A 87 -3.77 4.03 21.28
N ALA A 88 -3.42 5.08 20.54
CA ALA A 88 -4.27 6.25 20.36
C ALA A 88 -5.33 6.10 19.25
N TRP A 89 -5.34 4.99 18.50
CA TRP A 89 -6.19 4.80 17.34
C TRP A 89 -7.69 4.87 17.70
N PRO A 90 -8.43 5.91 17.25
CA PRO A 90 -9.80 6.14 17.69
C PRO A 90 -10.86 5.58 16.73
N PHE A 91 -10.44 5.02 15.59
CA PHE A 91 -11.34 4.64 14.51
C PHE A 91 -11.75 3.16 14.64
N PRO A 92 -12.97 2.81 14.19
CA PRO A 92 -13.46 1.43 14.26
C PRO A 92 -12.77 0.50 13.24
N CYS A 93 -12.13 1.04 12.21
CA CYS A 93 -11.38 0.26 11.23
C CYS A 93 -10.08 -0.27 11.83
N SER A 94 -9.61 -1.40 11.31
CA SER A 94 -8.38 -2.03 11.78
C SER A 94 -7.15 -1.22 11.39
N LEU A 95 -6.19 -1.13 12.31
CA LEU A 95 -4.86 -0.58 12.07
C LEU A 95 -3.83 -1.71 12.09
N SER A 96 -3.26 -2.05 10.92
CA SER A 96 -2.43 -3.24 10.76
C SER A 96 -0.99 -2.88 10.38
N LYS A 97 -0.02 -3.35 11.17
CA LYS A 97 1.39 -3.33 10.79
C LYS A 97 1.69 -4.51 9.87
N ILE A 98 1.95 -4.21 8.60
CA ILE A 98 2.17 -5.21 7.56
C ILE A 98 3.64 -5.49 7.22
N GLY A 99 4.57 -4.67 7.74
CA GLY A 99 5.98 -4.80 7.39
C GLY A 99 6.87 -3.74 8.00
N ILE A 100 8.07 -3.59 7.43
CA ILE A 100 9.06 -2.59 7.79
C ILE A 100 9.64 -1.92 6.54
N ILE A 101 10.11 -0.69 6.71
CA ILE A 101 10.90 0.04 5.72
C ILE A 101 12.37 -0.03 6.11
N GLU A 102 13.23 -0.29 5.13
CA GLU A 102 14.67 -0.42 5.28
C GLU A 102 15.40 0.54 4.34
N ALA A 103 16.53 1.07 4.78
CA ALA A 103 17.41 1.86 3.92
C ALA A 103 17.99 0.99 2.80
N GLY A 104 17.99 1.51 1.58
CA GLY A 104 18.48 0.78 0.41
C GLY A 104 17.78 1.21 -0.88
N PRO A 105 18.20 0.68 -2.04
CA PRO A 105 17.55 0.99 -3.30
C PRO A 105 16.08 0.58 -3.29
N PRO A 106 15.21 1.25 -4.08
CA PRO A 106 13.80 0.89 -4.19
C PRO A 106 13.57 -0.59 -4.48
N ALA A 107 12.95 -1.29 -3.54
CA ALA A 107 12.63 -2.71 -3.66
C ALA A 107 11.46 -3.07 -2.74
N VAL A 108 10.71 -4.11 -3.10
CA VAL A 108 9.64 -4.67 -2.27
C VAL A 108 9.83 -6.18 -2.18
N ARG A 109 9.75 -6.74 -0.97
CA ARG A 109 9.89 -8.16 -0.68
C ARG A 109 8.72 -8.66 0.16
N GLY A 110 8.39 -9.95 0.03
CA GLY A 110 7.37 -10.60 0.87
C GLY A 110 5.92 -10.36 0.46
N ILE A 111 5.67 -9.90 -0.78
CA ILE A 111 4.32 -9.75 -1.35
C ILE A 111 3.96 -10.80 -2.43
N GLY A 112 4.88 -11.74 -2.72
CA GLY A 112 4.74 -12.68 -3.85
C GLY A 112 5.04 -12.04 -5.21
N ASP A 113 5.35 -12.84 -6.24
CA ASP A 113 5.84 -12.36 -7.55
C ASP A 113 4.75 -11.78 -8.48
N SER A 114 3.65 -11.24 -7.93
CA SER A 114 2.54 -10.74 -8.75
C SER A 114 2.64 -9.23 -8.98
N PRO A 115 2.92 -8.76 -10.21
CA PRO A 115 2.81 -7.35 -10.53
C PRO A 115 1.35 -6.91 -10.36
N GLY A 116 1.13 -5.83 -9.60
CA GLY A 116 -0.20 -5.22 -9.42
C GLY A 116 -0.78 -4.68 -10.74
N PHE A 117 -2.02 -4.19 -10.69
CA PHE A 117 -2.78 -3.78 -11.88
C PHE A 117 -2.03 -2.73 -12.73
N GLN A 118 -1.84 -3.01 -14.02
CA GLN A 118 -1.21 -2.07 -14.98
C GLN A 118 -2.19 -1.77 -16.11
N HIS A 119 -2.60 -0.51 -16.25
CA HIS A 119 -3.58 -0.06 -17.26
C HIS A 119 -3.09 -0.15 -18.72
N PHE A 120 -1.77 -0.22 -18.97
CA PHE A 120 -1.22 -0.30 -20.32
C PHE A 120 0.07 -1.13 -20.36
N THR A 121 0.02 -2.36 -20.86
CA THR A 121 1.18 -3.01 -21.48
C THR A 121 1.13 -2.74 -22.98
N SER A 122 1.62 -1.58 -23.41
CA SER A 122 2.01 -1.42 -24.81
C SER A 122 3.50 -1.70 -24.91
N PRO A 123 3.95 -2.79 -25.58
CA PRO A 123 5.29 -2.79 -26.10
C PRO A 123 5.35 -1.67 -27.13
N TYR A 124 6.11 -0.63 -26.84
CA TYR A 124 6.46 0.38 -27.83
C TYR A 124 7.32 -0.32 -28.88
N GLU A 125 6.71 -0.92 -29.91
CA GLU A 125 7.44 -1.33 -31.10
C GLU A 125 7.89 -0.06 -31.83
N PRO A 126 9.20 0.16 -32.01
CA PRO A 126 9.65 1.26 -32.84
C PRO A 126 9.22 0.97 -34.28
N VAL A 127 8.27 1.77 -34.79
CA VAL A 127 7.87 1.74 -36.20
C VAL A 127 9.02 2.31 -37.02
N SER A 128 9.76 1.44 -37.70
CA SER A 128 10.72 1.82 -38.73
C SER A 128 9.94 2.20 -39.99
N TYR A 129 10.00 3.47 -40.40
CA TYR A 129 9.50 3.92 -41.70
C TYR A 129 10.55 3.69 -42.80
N PRO A 130 10.13 3.41 -44.04
CA PRO A 130 11.02 3.17 -45.18
C PRO A 130 11.79 4.42 -45.64
#